data_AF-A0A2S2C7Z0-F1
#
_entry.id   AF-A0A2S2C7Z0-F1
#
_cell.length_a   1.000
_cell.length_b   1.000
_cell.length_c   1.000
_cell.angle_alpha   90.00
_cell.angle_beta   90.00
_cell.angle_gamma   90.00
#
_symmetry.space_group_name_H-M   'P 1'
#
loop_
_entity.id
_entity.type
_entity.pdbx_description
1 polymer ?
#
loop_
_entity_poly.entity_id
_entity_poly.type
_entity_poly.pdbx_seq_one_letter_code
_entity_poly.pdbx_strand_id
1 'polypeptide(L)'
;MHELDNSLQAQLHDLGYVHAVTEEIRRVAAALAVNPLDEEASTSLWLLVFVEAPAARAALSRASAFDIADSVPDCRTSDPTTEAGIR
;
A
#
# COMPACT_ATOMS: atom_id res chain seq x y z
N MET A 1 16.89 2.59 15.67
CA MET A 1 16.97 3.64 14.62
C MET A 1 17.07 3.01 13.24
N HIS A 2 18.05 2.14 12.97
CA HIS A 2 18.21 1.46 11.66
C HIS A 2 17.00 0.63 11.19
N GLU A 3 16.26 -0.03 12.09
CA GLU A 3 15.08 -0.83 11.72
C GLU A 3 13.92 0.02 11.20
N LEU A 4 13.79 1.25 11.69
CA LEU A 4 12.74 2.19 11.31
C LEU A 4 13.01 2.78 9.92
N ASP A 5 14.29 3.09 9.65
CA ASP A 5 14.75 3.53 8.33
C ASP A 5 14.58 2.44 7.26
N ASN A 6 14.89 1.18 7.60
CA ASN A 6 14.68 0.03 6.73
C ASN A 6 13.18 -0.21 6.43
N SER A 7 12.31 0.02 7.41
CA SER A 7 10.86 -0.10 7.23
C SER A 7 10.31 0.97 6.28
N LEU A 8 10.67 2.23 6.49
CA LEU A 8 10.26 3.33 5.62
C LEU A 8 10.75 3.13 4.19
N GLN A 9 12.00 2.69 4.01
CA GLN A 9 12.55 2.40 2.69
C GLN A 9 11.76 1.29 1.98
N ALA A 10 11.37 0.23 2.68
CA ALA A 10 10.55 -0.84 2.12
C ALA A 10 9.14 -0.36 1.70
N GLN A 11 8.53 0.52 2.49
CA GLN A 11 7.23 1.12 2.15
C GLN A 11 7.32 2.01 0.91
N LEU A 12 8.32 2.88 0.84
CA LEU A 12 8.53 3.74 -0.32
C LEU A 12 8.81 2.92 -1.58
N HIS A 13 9.51 1.80 -1.45
CA HIS A 13 9.70 0.85 -2.54
C HIS A 13 8.37 0.23 -2.99
N ASP A 14 7.56 -0.30 -2.07
CA ASP A 14 6.26 -0.89 -2.39
C ASP A 14 5.32 0.14 -3.03
N LEU A 15 5.28 1.39 -2.54
CA LEU A 15 4.50 2.49 -3.13
C LEU A 15 5.03 2.90 -4.51
N GLY A 16 6.36 2.96 -4.68
CA GLY A 16 6.99 3.25 -5.97
C GLY A 16 6.66 2.20 -7.03
N TYR A 17 6.67 0.93 -6.64
CA TYR A 17 6.25 -0.17 -7.50
C TYR A 17 4.77 -0.06 -7.90
N VAL A 18 3.87 0.20 -6.94
CA VAL A 18 2.44 0.41 -7.22
C VAL A 18 2.22 1.55 -8.20
N HIS A 19 2.92 2.67 -8.00
CA HIS A 19 2.86 3.81 -8.90
C HIS A 19 3.32 3.42 -10.31
N ALA A 20 4.49 2.80 -10.45
CA ALA A 20 5.03 2.39 -11.75
C ALA A 20 4.07 1.48 -12.54
N VAL A 21 3.50 0.45 -11.89
CA VAL A 21 2.54 -0.45 -12.54
C VAL A 21 1.28 0.32 -12.98
N THR A 22 0.79 1.23 -12.15
CA THR A 22 -0.41 2.04 -12.46
C THR A 22 -0.17 2.97 -13.64
N GLU A 23 0.98 3.64 -13.67
CA GLU A 23 1.37 4.52 -14.77
C GLU A 23 1.49 3.74 -16.08
N GLU A 24 2.09 2.56 -16.03
CA GLU A 24 2.31 1.72 -17.20
C GLU A 24 0.99 1.17 -17.77
N ILE A 25 0.07 0.71 -16.92
CA ILE A 25 -1.29 0.33 -17.36
C ILE A 25 -1.96 1.49 -18.09
N ARG A 26 -1.88 2.71 -17.55
CA ARG A 26 -2.50 3.88 -18.18
C ARG A 26 -1.85 4.21 -19.52
N ARG A 27 -0.52 4.12 -19.61
CA ARG A 27 0.25 4.37 -20.84
C ARG A 27 -0.16 3.39 -21.94
N VAL A 28 -0.21 2.10 -21.63
CA VAL A 28 -0.59 1.05 -22.58
C VAL A 28 -2.07 1.16 -22.98
N ALA A 29 -2.96 1.42 -22.01
CA ALA A 29 -4.37 1.66 -22.30
C ALA A 29 -4.58 2.88 -23.21
N ALA A 30 -3.81 3.95 -23.02
CA ALA A 30 -3.85 5.12 -23.92
C ALA A 30 -3.36 4.78 -25.33
N ALA A 31 -2.32 3.95 -25.47
CA ALA A 31 -1.87 3.48 -26.78
C ALA A 31 -2.97 2.67 -27.49
N LEU A 32 -3.65 1.76 -26.78
CA LEU A 32 -4.77 0.98 -27.33
C LEU A 32 -6.00 1.83 -27.66
N ALA A 33 -6.22 2.95 -26.97
CA ALA A 33 -7.29 3.89 -27.33
C ALA A 33 -7.02 4.57 -28.69
N VAL A 34 -5.75 4.74 -29.07
CA VAL A 34 -5.34 5.29 -30.36
C VAL A 34 -5.30 4.19 -31.44
N ASN A 35 -4.77 3.00 -31.11
CA ASN A 35 -4.71 1.85 -32.00
C ASN A 35 -5.23 0.58 -31.31
N PRO A 36 -6.52 0.26 -31.43
CA PRO A 36 -7.12 -0.89 -30.75
C PRO A 36 -6.64 -2.26 -31.24
N LEU A 37 -6.01 -2.32 -32.42
CA LEU A 37 -5.51 -3.55 -33.04
C LEU A 37 -4.01 -3.78 -32.79
N ASP A 38 -3.40 -2.99 -31.90
CA ASP A 38 -2.03 -3.19 -31.49
C ASP A 38 -1.91 -4.45 -30.63
N GLU A 39 -1.44 -5.54 -31.24
CA GLU A 39 -1.26 -6.84 -30.58
C GLU A 39 -0.23 -6.80 -29.45
N GLU A 40 0.82 -5.98 -29.59
CA GLU A 40 1.88 -5.85 -28.58
C GLU A 40 1.34 -5.09 -27.36
N ALA A 41 0.64 -3.99 -27.57
CA ALA A 41 0.01 -3.24 -26.49
C ALA A 41 -1.10 -4.06 -25.82
N SER A 42 -1.88 -4.85 -26.57
CA SER A 42 -2.90 -5.74 -26.04
C SER A 42 -2.30 -6.84 -25.14
N THR A 43 -1.22 -7.47 -25.61
CA THR A 43 -0.49 -8.48 -24.83
C THR A 43 0.14 -7.88 -23.57
N SER A 44 0.73 -6.69 -23.71
CA SER A 44 1.32 -5.95 -22.59
C SER A 44 0.28 -5.59 -21.54
N LEU A 45 -0.89 -5.10 -21.97
CA LEU A 45 -1.99 -4.78 -21.05
C LEU A 45 -2.49 -6.04 -20.33
N TRP A 46 -2.60 -7.16 -21.03
CA TRP A 46 -2.98 -8.43 -20.42
C TRP A 46 -1.99 -8.84 -19.32
N LEU A 47 -0.68 -8.79 -19.60
CA LEU A 47 0.35 -9.11 -18.60
C LEU A 47 0.29 -8.15 -17.40
N LEU A 48 0.16 -6.85 -17.65
CA LEU A 48 0.06 -5.85 -16.59
C LEU A 48 -1.16 -6.07 -15.69
N VAL A 49 -2.31 -6.40 -16.27
CA VAL A 49 -3.57 -6.58 -15.52
C VAL A 49 -3.61 -7.90 -14.76
N PHE A 50 -3.12 -8.99 -15.34
CA PHE A 50 -3.24 -10.33 -14.74
C PHE A 50 -2.02 -10.78 -13.94
N VAL A 51 -0.85 -10.19 -14.17
CA VAL A 51 0.40 -10.53 -13.47
C VAL A 51 0.81 -9.42 -12.51
N GLU A 52 0.99 -8.20 -13.02
CA GLU A 52 1.57 -7.10 -12.23
C GLU A 52 0.55 -6.44 -11.28
N ALA A 53 -0.69 -6.22 -11.70
CA ALA A 53 -1.70 -5.56 -10.87
C ALA A 53 -2.03 -6.32 -9.57
N PRO A 54 -2.11 -7.67 -9.56
CA PRO A 54 -2.21 -8.44 -8.30
C PRO A 54 -1.01 -8.25 -7.38
N ALA A 55 0.21 -8.25 -7.93
CA ALA A 55 1.44 -8.05 -7.16
C ALA A 55 1.51 -6.62 -6.60
N ALA A 56 1.15 -5.61 -7.39
CA ALA A 56 1.04 -4.21 -6.96
C ALA A 56 -0.01 -4.06 -5.85
N ARG A 57 -1.18 -4.70 -5.99
CA ARG A 57 -2.19 -4.70 -4.92
C ARG A 57 -1.67 -5.33 -3.62
N ALA A 58 -0.91 -6.42 -3.70
CA ALA A 58 -0.28 -7.01 -2.52
C ALA A 58 0.76 -6.06 -1.90
N ALA A 59 1.57 -5.37 -2.71
CA ALA A 59 2.51 -4.35 -2.25
C ALA A 59 1.82 -3.17 -1.56
N LEU A 60 0.74 -2.66 -2.16
CA LEU A 60 -0.06 -1.61 -1.55
C LEU A 60 -0.63 -2.05 -0.19
N SER A 61 -1.12 -3.28 -0.10
CA SER A 61 -1.63 -3.84 1.15
C SER A 61 -0.56 -3.87 2.24
N ARG A 62 0.68 -4.27 1.91
CA ARG A 62 1.81 -4.26 2.86
C ARG A 62 2.19 -2.85 3.29
N ALA A 63 2.31 -1.92 2.34
CA ALA A 63 2.64 -0.53 2.61
C ALA A 63 1.58 0.12 3.52
N SER A 64 0.29 -0.17 3.29
CA SER A 64 -0.82 0.36 4.10
C SER A 64 -0.96 -0.26 5.49
N ALA A 65 -0.46 -1.49 5.70
CA ALA A 65 -0.58 -2.17 6.99
C ALA A 65 0.30 -1.53 8.08
N PHE A 66 1.37 -0.83 7.70
CA PHE A 66 2.26 -0.17 8.65
C PHE A 66 1.63 1.09 9.28
N ASP A 67 0.74 1.77 8.55
CA ASP A 67 0.03 2.97 9.01
C ASP A 67 -0.96 2.66 10.16
N ILE A 68 -1.39 1.39 10.28
CA ILE A 68 -2.32 0.94 11.34
C ILE A 68 -1.56 0.51 12.61
N ALA A 69 -0.30 0.07 12.48
CA ALA A 69 0.49 -0.39 13.62
C ALA A 69 1.08 0.76 14.48
N ASP A 70 1.10 1.99 13.95
CA ASP A 70 1.65 3.18 14.62
C ASP A 70 0.58 4.03 15.34
N SER A 71 -0.65 3.51 15.46
CA SER A 71 -1.70 4.15 16.27
C SER A 71 -1.42 3.99 17.78
N VAL A 72 -0.58 4.89 18.30
CA VAL A 72 -0.48 5.50 19.65
C VAL A 72 -0.93 4.66 20.87
N PRO A 73 -0.09 4.58 21.92
CA PRO A 73 -0.22 3.62 23.02
C PRO A 73 -1.34 3.93 24.02
N ASP A 74 -1.85 2.85 24.65
CA ASP A 74 -2.69 2.77 25.85
C ASP A 74 -3.13 4.13 26.44
N CYS A 75 -4.32 4.57 26.04
CA CYS A 75 -5.09 5.47 26.89
C CYS A 75 -5.46 4.71 28.17
N ARG A 76 -4.56 4.77 29.16
CA ARG A 76 -4.80 4.49 30.57
C ARG A 76 -6.23 4.91 30.93
N THR A 77 -7.11 3.96 31.19
CA THR A 77 -8.23 4.17 32.10
C THR A 77 -7.63 4.43 33.48
N SER A 78 -7.29 5.70 33.70
CA SER A 78 -6.99 6.21 35.03
C SER A 78 -8.33 6.37 35.72
N ASP A 79 -8.86 5.29 36.32
CA ASP A 79 -9.93 5.46 37.30
C ASP A 79 -9.32 5.54 38.71
N PRO A 80 -9.62 6.63 39.44
CA PRO A 80 -9.00 6.93 40.72
C PRO A 80 -9.49 5.99 41.80
N THR A 81 -8.55 5.61 42.67
CA THR A 81 -8.74 5.02 43.98
C THR A 81 -9.99 5.60 44.68
N THR A 82 -11.08 4.85 44.74
CA THR A 82 -12.18 5.16 45.68
C THR A 82 -11.83 4.52 47.02
N GLU A 83 -10.93 5.17 47.74
CA GLU A 83 -10.84 5.04 49.18
C GLU A 83 -11.81 6.06 49.81
N ALA A 84 -12.99 5.56 50.16
CA ALA A 84 -13.86 6.14 51.17
C ALA A 84 -14.63 4.94 51.73
N GLY A 85 -14.47 4.50 52.96
CA GLY A 85 -14.19 5.23 54.17
C GLY A 85 -15.11 4.59 55.19
N ILE A 86 -14.50 3.99 56.21
CA ILE A 86 -15.14 3.36 57.36
C ILE A 86 -16.24 4.28 57.93
N ARG A 87 -17.46 3.77 58.04
CA ARG A 87 -18.41 4.02 59.16
C ARG A 87 -19.58 3.08 59.11
#